data_AF-A0A6M2D5U4-F1
#
_entry.id   AF-A0A6M2D5U4-F1
#
_cell.length_a   1.000
_cell.length_b   1.000
_cell.length_c   1.000
_cell.angle_alpha   90.00
_cell.angle_beta   90.00
_cell.angle_gamma   90.00
#
_symmetry.space_group_name_H-M   'P 1'
#
loop_
_entity.id
_entity.type
_entity.pdbx_description
1 polymer ?
#
loop_
_entity_poly.entity_id
_entity_poly.type
_entity_poly.pdbx_seq_one_letter_code
_entity_poly.pdbx_strand_id
1 'polypeptide(L)'
;MAVVSSEYEIIGPEKYYPVFAGFEISGFNVSGFHKLHQYGPVMHYCRNGTRLVQVDFINFGDVLIATPWKHCSGHQGTFSLRSTLSRFTVQFHVGLSNEDGEKKLSYNGFTIPVTTENIQADVDGAGRNVNVFAGVSAMMFPEVIKEVWNQQFYYPL
;
A
#
# COMPACT_ATOMS: atom_id res chain seq x y z
N MET A 1 14.30 -6.87 27.57
CA MET A 1 14.67 -6.17 26.33
C MET A 1 13.40 -6.05 25.49
N ALA A 2 12.82 -4.86 25.40
CA ALA A 2 11.65 -4.63 24.55
C ALA A 2 12.16 -4.36 23.14
N VAL A 3 11.80 -5.24 22.20
CA VAL A 3 11.97 -4.95 20.77
C VAL A 3 10.86 -3.96 20.43
N VAL A 4 11.22 -2.68 20.28
CA VAL A 4 10.33 -1.68 19.70
C VAL A 4 10.20 -2.05 18.22
N SER A 5 9.18 -2.84 17.89
CA SER A 5 8.73 -3.00 16.51
C SER A 5 8.17 -1.65 16.11
N SER A 6 8.99 -0.81 15.46
CA SER A 6 8.50 0.41 14.83
C SER A 6 7.42 0.00 13.83
N GLU A 7 6.18 0.32 14.13
CA GLU A 7 5.09 0.13 13.18
C GLU A 7 5.34 1.11 12.04
N TYR A 8 5.74 0.59 10.88
CA TYR A 8 5.98 1.40 9.70
C TYR A 8 4.64 1.71 9.05
N GLU A 9 4.19 2.94 9.26
CA GLU A 9 2.97 3.49 8.66
C GLU A 9 3.33 4.59 7.67
N ILE A 10 2.69 4.56 6.51
CA ILE A 10 2.66 5.69 5.59
C ILE A 10 1.41 6.48 5.94
N ILE A 11 1.58 7.71 6.41
CA ILE A 11 0.47 8.60 6.79
C ILE A 11 0.23 9.59 5.65
N GLY A 12 -0.98 9.58 5.10
CA GLY A 12 -1.41 10.52 4.08
C GLY A 12 -1.65 11.92 4.63
N PRO A 13 -1.76 12.94 3.76
CA PRO A 13 -2.06 14.31 4.20
C PRO A 13 -3.44 14.39 4.88
N GLU A 14 -3.52 15.11 6.00
CA GLU A 14 -4.80 15.34 6.73
C GLU A 14 -5.79 16.23 5.94
N LYS A 15 -5.36 16.82 4.83
CA LYS A 15 -6.21 17.67 3.99
C LYS A 15 -7.31 16.84 3.35
N TYR A 16 -8.54 17.34 3.41
CA TYR A 16 -9.69 16.74 2.73
C TYR A 16 -9.87 17.32 1.32
N TYR A 17 -10.27 16.45 0.40
CA TYR A 17 -10.49 16.74 -1.00
C TYR A 17 -11.91 16.32 -1.39
N PRO A 18 -12.68 17.20 -2.07
CA PRO A 18 -14.03 16.87 -2.52
C PRO A 18 -13.98 15.85 -3.66
N VAL A 19 -14.74 14.76 -3.52
CA VAL A 19 -14.90 13.75 -4.59
C VAL A 19 -16.17 14.00 -5.39
N PHE A 20 -17.25 14.35 -4.70
CA PHE A 20 -18.52 14.78 -5.29
C PHE A 20 -19.27 15.67 -4.30
N ALA A 21 -20.40 16.24 -4.73
CA ALA A 21 -21.15 17.20 -3.93
C ALA A 21 -21.50 16.63 -2.55
N GLY A 22 -20.94 17.25 -1.50
CA GLY A 22 -21.18 16.89 -0.12
C GLY A 22 -20.34 15.75 0.43
N PHE A 23 -19.42 15.14 -0.35
CA PHE A 23 -18.55 14.06 0.10
C PHE A 23 -17.07 14.37 -0.13
N GLU A 24 -16.28 14.24 0.92
CA GLU A 24 -14.85 14.55 0.92
C GLU A 24 -14.06 13.38 1.51
N ILE A 25 -12.86 13.13 0.98
CA ILE A 25 -11.91 12.13 1.48
C ILE A 25 -10.59 12.79 1.87
N SER A 26 -9.85 12.19 2.79
CA SER A 26 -8.50 12.62 3.17
C SER A 26 -7.43 11.75 2.53
N GLY A 27 -6.16 12.01 2.83
CA GLY A 27 -5.04 11.15 2.44
C GLY A 27 -5.26 9.70 2.89
N PHE A 28 -4.59 8.78 2.20
CA PHE A 28 -4.61 7.38 2.56
C PHE A 28 -3.49 7.05 3.53
N ASN A 29 -3.79 6.21 4.51
CA ASN A 29 -2.84 5.63 5.43
C ASN A 29 -2.60 4.18 5.02
N VAL A 30 -1.34 3.77 4.98
CA VAL A 30 -0.97 2.37 4.74
C VAL A 30 -0.20 1.83 5.93
N SER A 31 -0.67 0.73 6.51
CA SER A 31 -0.04 0.07 7.65
C SER A 31 0.22 -1.42 7.38
N GLY A 32 0.90 -2.08 8.31
CA GLY A 32 1.22 -3.51 8.23
C GLY A 32 2.52 -3.88 7.52
N PHE A 33 3.29 -2.90 7.05
CA PHE A 33 4.58 -3.16 6.39
C PHE A 33 5.64 -3.77 7.31
N HIS A 34 5.50 -3.61 8.62
CA HIS A 34 6.39 -4.23 9.60
C HIS A 34 6.36 -5.77 9.58
N LYS A 35 5.33 -6.37 8.95
CA LYS A 35 5.17 -7.82 8.77
C LYS A 35 5.54 -8.29 7.35
N LEU A 36 6.16 -7.43 6.55
CA LEU A 36 6.73 -7.85 5.28
C LEU A 36 7.91 -8.78 5.52
N HIS A 37 7.87 -9.94 4.87
CA HIS A 37 8.97 -10.89 4.85
C HIS A 37 9.54 -10.99 3.45
N GLN A 38 10.86 -11.10 3.33
CA GLN A 38 11.48 -11.40 2.04
C GLN A 38 10.96 -12.74 1.53
N TYR A 39 10.51 -12.76 0.27
CA TYR A 39 9.98 -13.94 -0.40
C TYR A 39 10.93 -14.39 -1.51
N GLY A 40 11.68 -15.45 -1.24
CA GLY A 40 12.65 -16.00 -2.20
C GLY A 40 13.99 -15.27 -2.21
N PRO A 41 14.84 -15.54 -3.22
CA PRO A 41 16.20 -15.00 -3.28
C PRO A 41 16.23 -13.53 -3.72
N VAL A 42 17.26 -12.81 -3.28
CA VAL A 42 17.58 -11.48 -3.81
C VAL A 42 18.16 -11.61 -5.21
N MET A 43 17.46 -11.04 -6.19
CA MET A 43 17.83 -11.14 -7.60
C MET A 43 18.72 -9.96 -7.98
N HIS A 44 19.91 -10.27 -8.48
CA HIS A 44 20.88 -9.28 -8.94
C HIS A 44 20.96 -9.33 -10.47
N TYR A 45 20.82 -8.20 -11.15
CA TYR A 45 20.93 -8.14 -12.60
C TYR A 45 21.41 -6.77 -13.07
N CYS A 46 21.81 -6.68 -14.34
CA CYS A 46 22.19 -5.42 -14.96
C CYS A 46 21.20 -5.07 -16.07
N ARG A 47 20.76 -3.82 -16.13
CA ARG A 47 19.94 -3.28 -17.23
C ARG A 47 20.59 -2.00 -17.72
N ASN A 48 20.92 -1.95 -19.01
CA ASN A 48 21.56 -0.78 -19.65
C ASN A 48 22.82 -0.29 -18.91
N GLY A 49 23.66 -1.20 -18.42
CA GLY A 49 24.90 -0.85 -17.69
C GLY A 49 24.69 -0.49 -16.21
N THR A 50 23.43 -0.37 -15.75
CA THR A 50 23.12 -0.11 -14.34
C THR A 50 22.91 -1.43 -13.59
N ARG A 51 23.56 -1.56 -12.43
CA ARG A 51 23.37 -2.70 -11.52
C ARG A 51 22.11 -2.50 -10.69
N LEU A 52 21.25 -3.52 -10.71
CA LEU A 52 19.96 -3.54 -10.04
C LEU A 52 19.90 -4.70 -9.06
N VAL A 53 19.17 -4.47 -7.97
CA VAL A 53 18.81 -5.48 -6.98
C VAL A 53 17.30 -5.49 -6.88
N GLN A 54 16.71 -6.65 -7.12
CA GLN A 54 15.29 -6.88 -6.93
C GLN A 54 15.09 -7.75 -5.70
N VAL A 55 14.16 -7.32 -4.84
CA VAL A 55 13.73 -8.05 -3.66
C VAL A 55 12.22 -8.17 -3.73
N ASP A 56 11.73 -9.40 -3.56
CA ASP A 56 10.32 -9.66 -3.42
C ASP A 56 9.97 -9.77 -1.94
N PHE A 57 8.86 -9.18 -1.54
CA PHE A 57 8.32 -9.22 -0.20
C PHE A 57 6.93 -9.83 -0.22
N ILE A 58 6.58 -10.59 0.82
CA ILE A 58 5.25 -11.14 1.04
C ILE A 58 4.74 -10.73 2.42
N ASN A 59 3.44 -10.49 2.51
CA ASN A 59 2.70 -10.26 3.74
C ASN A 59 1.44 -11.13 3.73
N PHE A 60 1.14 -11.77 4.87
CA PHE A 60 -0.06 -12.57 5.06
C PHE A 60 -1.03 -11.83 6.00
N GLY A 61 -1.94 -11.06 5.43
CA GLY A 61 -3.17 -10.65 6.11
C GLY A 61 -3.18 -9.30 6.82
N ASP A 62 -2.12 -8.50 6.67
CA ASP A 62 -1.92 -7.34 7.53
C ASP A 62 -1.71 -6.02 6.81
N VAL A 63 -1.60 -6.01 5.48
CA VAL A 63 -1.57 -4.74 4.75
C VAL A 63 -2.98 -4.14 4.74
N LEU A 64 -3.08 -2.94 5.30
CA LEU A 64 -4.31 -2.16 5.40
C LEU A 64 -4.09 -0.81 4.71
N ILE A 65 -4.98 -0.44 3.81
CA ILE A 65 -5.07 0.92 3.25
C ILE A 65 -6.35 1.53 3.81
N ALA A 66 -6.26 2.67 4.48
CA ALA A 66 -7.40 3.35 5.07
C ALA A 66 -7.46 4.81 4.62
N THR A 67 -8.62 5.32 4.24
CA THR A 67 -8.83 6.75 3.95
C THR A 67 -10.03 7.27 4.74
N PRO A 68 -9.84 8.32 5.57
CA PRO A 68 -10.95 9.01 6.21
C PRO A 68 -11.88 9.65 5.20
N TRP A 69 -13.19 9.59 5.46
CA TRP A 69 -14.20 10.29 4.67
C TRP A 69 -15.13 11.10 5.56
N LYS A 70 -15.67 12.19 5.02
CA LYS A 70 -16.71 13.00 5.65
C LYS A 70 -17.78 13.40 4.65
N HIS A 71 -18.98 13.57 5.15
CA HIS A 71 -20.14 14.02 4.39
C HIS A 71 -20.73 15.29 5.03
N CYS A 72 -21.29 16.19 4.20
CA CYS A 72 -21.83 17.48 4.64
C CYS A 72 -23.00 17.37 5.64
N SER A 73 -23.63 16.20 5.75
CA SER A 73 -24.64 15.89 6.78
C SER A 73 -24.05 15.66 8.18
N GLY A 74 -22.73 15.79 8.35
CA GLY A 74 -22.02 15.55 9.60
C GLY A 74 -21.62 14.09 9.83
N HIS A 75 -21.91 13.19 8.89
CA HIS A 75 -21.42 11.82 8.95
C HIS A 75 -19.95 11.76 8.53
N GLN A 76 -19.17 10.96 9.23
CA GLN A 76 -17.77 10.74 8.94
C GLN A 76 -17.39 9.31 9.30
N GLY A 77 -16.33 8.81 8.69
CA GLY A 77 -15.85 7.47 8.95
C GLY A 77 -14.57 7.16 8.19
N THR A 78 -14.37 5.89 7.90
CA THR A 78 -13.15 5.41 7.23
C THR A 78 -13.51 4.37 6.19
N PHE A 79 -13.00 4.55 4.98
CA PHE A 79 -12.98 3.50 3.98
C PHE A 79 -11.68 2.73 4.16
N SER A 80 -11.74 1.40 4.25
CA SER A 80 -10.56 0.59 4.38
C SER A 80 -10.54 -0.59 3.41
N LEU A 81 -9.36 -0.88 2.89
CA LEU A 81 -9.06 -2.05 2.08
C LEU A 81 -8.05 -2.90 2.84
N ARG A 82 -8.37 -4.18 3.04
CA ARG A 82 -7.49 -5.14 3.70
C ARG A 82 -7.22 -6.32 2.78
N SER A 83 -5.95 -6.64 2.57
CA SER A 83 -5.57 -7.82 1.80
C SER A 83 -5.25 -9.00 2.71
N THR A 84 -5.67 -10.21 2.31
CA THR A 84 -5.29 -11.46 3.02
C THR A 84 -3.89 -11.95 2.66
N LEU A 85 -3.41 -11.60 1.48
CA LEU A 85 -2.05 -11.89 1.01
C LEU A 85 -1.64 -10.80 0.04
N SER A 86 -0.47 -10.21 0.27
CA SER A 86 0.10 -9.23 -0.64
C SER A 86 1.56 -9.55 -0.91
N ARG A 87 1.94 -9.55 -2.18
CA ARG A 87 3.32 -9.69 -2.64
C ARG A 87 3.72 -8.44 -3.40
N PHE A 88 4.88 -7.91 -3.06
CA PHE A 88 5.45 -6.70 -3.65
C PHE A 88 6.84 -7.01 -4.19
N THR A 89 7.20 -6.40 -5.30
CA THR A 89 8.56 -6.40 -5.83
C THR A 89 9.11 -4.99 -5.71
N VAL A 90 10.25 -4.87 -5.05
CA VAL A 90 10.98 -3.60 -4.87
C VAL A 90 12.30 -3.70 -5.62
N GLN A 91 12.61 -2.65 -6.41
CA GLN A 91 13.86 -2.57 -7.15
C GLN A 91 14.75 -1.44 -6.63
N PHE A 92 16.00 -1.78 -6.37
CA PHE A 92 17.04 -0.87 -5.92
C PHE A 92 18.13 -0.74 -6.98
N HIS A 93 18.59 0.49 -7.19
CA HIS A 93 19.80 0.80 -7.94
C HIS A 93 21.00 0.64 -7.04
N VAL A 94 22.04 -0.03 -7.54
CA VAL A 94 23.34 -0.09 -6.84
C VAL A 94 24.25 0.92 -7.52
N GLY A 95 24.48 2.04 -6.83
CA GLY A 95 25.43 3.05 -7.26
C GLY A 95 26.85 2.48 -7.29
N LEU A 96 27.65 2.97 -8.23
CA LEU A 96 29.08 2.72 -8.23
C LEU A 96 29.71 3.46 -7.04
N SER A 97 30.56 2.76 -6.32
CA SER A 97 31.28 3.28 -5.17
C SER A 97 32.13 4.48 -5.60
N ASN A 98 31.97 5.61 -4.91
CA ASN A 98 33.09 6.55 -4.81
C ASN A 98 34.20 5.87 -3.99
N GLU A 99 35.43 6.36 -4.10
CA GLU A 99 36.74 5.72 -3.81
C GLU A 99 36.91 4.90 -2.51
N ASP A 100 35.93 4.84 -1.59
CA ASP A 100 35.96 4.14 -0.29
C ASP A 100 35.33 2.74 -0.26
N GLY A 101 34.90 2.17 -1.39
CA GLY A 101 34.35 0.80 -1.44
C GLY A 101 32.91 0.62 -0.89
N GLU A 102 32.25 1.68 -0.41
CA GLU A 102 30.86 1.65 0.03
C GLU A 102 29.87 1.61 -1.14
N LYS A 103 29.06 0.55 -1.19
CA LYS A 103 27.99 0.38 -2.18
C LYS A 103 26.73 1.09 -1.71
N LYS A 104 26.37 2.19 -2.37
CA LYS A 104 25.11 2.90 -2.11
C LYS A 104 23.94 2.20 -2.80
N LEU A 105 22.97 1.74 -2.03
CA LEU A 105 21.66 1.31 -2.53
C LEU A 105 20.75 2.53 -2.60
N SER A 106 20.24 2.85 -3.79
CA SER A 106 19.20 3.86 -3.98
C SER A 106 17.90 3.20 -4.40
N TYR A 107 16.81 3.56 -3.75
CA TYR A 107 15.48 3.10 -4.13
C TYR A 107 15.05 3.77 -5.43
N ASN A 108 14.59 2.98 -6.41
CA ASN A 108 14.22 3.46 -7.74
C ASN A 108 12.78 4.02 -7.80
N GLY A 109 12.12 4.24 -6.66
CA GLY A 109 10.78 4.82 -6.59
C GLY A 109 9.62 3.86 -6.86
N PHE A 110 9.87 2.68 -7.45
CA PHE A 110 8.81 1.74 -7.79
C PHE A 110 8.70 0.57 -6.81
N THR A 111 7.51 0.40 -6.22
CA THR A 111 7.07 -0.81 -5.54
C THR A 111 5.95 -1.43 -6.36
N ILE A 112 6.23 -2.55 -7.00
CA ILE A 112 5.30 -3.18 -7.94
C ILE A 112 4.47 -4.22 -7.18
N PRO A 113 3.15 -4.06 -7.04
CA PRO A 113 2.31 -5.15 -6.55
C PRO A 113 2.33 -6.30 -7.55
N VAL A 114 2.71 -7.50 -7.08
CA VAL A 114 2.82 -8.72 -7.90
C VAL A 114 1.58 -9.57 -7.77
N THR A 115 1.07 -9.70 -6.55
CA THR A 115 -0.12 -10.51 -6.26
C THR A 115 -0.80 -9.97 -5.03
N THR A 116 -2.12 -9.81 -5.11
CA THR A 116 -2.96 -9.40 -3.99
C THR A 116 -4.21 -10.28 -3.99
N GLU A 117 -4.47 -10.98 -2.88
CA GLU A 117 -5.60 -11.91 -2.77
C GLU A 117 -6.61 -11.50 -1.69
N ASN A 118 -7.88 -11.73 -2.02
CA ASN A 118 -9.06 -11.46 -1.19
C ASN A 118 -9.02 -10.08 -0.53
N ILE A 119 -9.00 -9.03 -1.34
CA ILE A 119 -9.12 -7.67 -0.84
C ILE A 119 -10.53 -7.49 -0.29
N GLN A 120 -10.63 -7.26 1.01
CA GLN A 120 -11.86 -6.93 1.70
C GLN A 120 -11.99 -5.42 1.77
N ALA A 121 -13.17 -4.89 1.42
CA ALA A 121 -13.49 -3.48 1.56
C ALA A 121 -14.48 -3.29 2.70
N ASP A 122 -14.19 -2.33 3.57
CA ASP A 122 -15.03 -1.96 4.71
C ASP A 122 -15.30 -0.44 4.70
N VAL A 123 -16.51 -0.06 5.08
CA VAL A 123 -16.93 1.34 5.24
C VAL A 123 -17.48 1.55 6.65
N ASP A 124 -16.67 2.16 7.49
CA ASP A 124 -17.07 2.62 8.81
C ASP A 124 -17.76 3.99 8.73
N GLY A 125 -18.66 4.26 9.68
CA GLY A 125 -19.32 5.57 9.84
C GLY A 125 -20.60 5.80 8.99
N ALA A 126 -20.91 4.90 8.06
CA ALA A 126 -22.10 4.98 7.20
C ALA A 126 -23.26 4.06 7.63
N GLY A 127 -23.08 3.31 8.73
CA GLY A 127 -24.04 2.34 9.25
C GLY A 127 -23.90 0.94 8.62
N ARG A 128 -24.42 -0.06 9.33
CA ARG A 128 -24.20 -1.49 9.04
C ARG A 128 -24.62 -1.92 7.62
N ASN A 129 -25.68 -1.31 7.09
CA ASN A 129 -26.19 -1.64 5.75
C ASN A 129 -25.25 -1.18 4.63
N VAL A 130 -24.55 -0.06 4.82
CA VAL A 130 -23.59 0.45 3.82
C VAL A 130 -22.34 -0.39 3.80
N ASN A 131 -21.86 -0.84 4.96
CA ASN A 131 -20.70 -1.73 5.04
C ASN A 131 -20.98 -3.07 4.34
N VAL A 132 -22.17 -3.67 4.55
CA VAL A 132 -22.60 -4.88 3.83
C VAL A 132 -22.63 -4.64 2.32
N PHE A 133 -23.16 -3.51 1.86
CA PHE A 133 -23.19 -3.18 0.44
C PHE A 133 -21.79 -2.97 -0.16
N ALA A 134 -20.88 -2.34 0.57
CA ALA A 134 -19.49 -2.14 0.17
C ALA A 134 -18.75 -3.49 0.03
N GLY A 135 -18.90 -4.38 1.01
CA GLY A 135 -18.33 -5.72 0.96
C GLY A 135 -18.88 -6.55 -0.20
N VAL A 136 -20.20 -6.52 -0.44
CA VAL A 136 -20.83 -7.22 -1.58
C VAL A 136 -20.37 -6.63 -2.92
N SER A 137 -20.23 -5.31 -3.02
CA SER A 137 -19.72 -4.66 -4.24
C SER A 137 -18.26 -5.02 -4.51
N ALA A 138 -17.43 -5.09 -3.46
CA ALA A 138 -16.05 -5.53 -3.60
C ALA A 138 -15.93 -6.99 -4.08
N MET A 139 -16.86 -7.86 -3.66
CA MET A 139 -16.94 -9.23 -4.16
C MET A 139 -17.43 -9.31 -5.62
N MET A 140 -18.36 -8.44 -6.02
CA MET A 140 -18.88 -8.43 -7.39
C MET A 140 -17.92 -7.80 -8.41
N PHE A 141 -17.08 -6.85 -7.97
CA PHE A 141 -16.13 -6.14 -8.82
C PHE A 141 -14.69 -6.25 -8.31
N PRO A 142 -14.14 -7.47 -8.16
CA PRO A 142 -12.84 -7.69 -7.55
C PRO A 142 -11.70 -7.01 -8.31
N GLU A 143 -11.80 -6.94 -9.64
CA GLU A 143 -10.79 -6.29 -10.48
C GLU A 143 -10.76 -4.77 -10.31
N VAL A 144 -11.91 -4.13 -10.05
CA VAL A 144 -11.95 -2.69 -9.76
C VAL A 144 -11.27 -2.40 -8.42
N ILE A 145 -11.53 -3.23 -7.42
CA ILE A 145 -10.91 -3.07 -6.10
C ILE A 145 -9.40 -3.32 -6.16
N LYS A 146 -8.95 -4.32 -6.94
CA LYS A 146 -7.52 -4.55 -7.20
C LYS A 146 -6.87 -3.37 -7.90
N GLU A 147 -7.53 -2.75 -8.86
CA GLU A 147 -7.00 -1.56 -9.54
C GLU A 147 -6.83 -0.39 -8.56
N VAL A 148 -7.85 -0.11 -7.74
CA VAL A 148 -7.77 0.92 -6.69
C VAL A 148 -6.62 0.65 -5.71
N TRP A 149 -6.46 -0.60 -5.31
CA TRP A 149 -5.34 -1.03 -4.46
C TRP A 149 -4.00 -0.78 -5.14
N ASN A 150 -3.82 -1.23 -6.38
CA ASN A 150 -2.56 -1.17 -7.10
C ASN A 150 -2.13 0.28 -7.39
N GLN A 151 -3.08 1.18 -7.65
CA GLN A 151 -2.80 2.60 -7.88
C GLN A 151 -2.07 3.26 -6.72
N GLN A 152 -2.27 2.81 -5.48
CA GLN A 152 -1.55 3.36 -4.32
C GLN A 152 -0.06 3.01 -4.29
N PHE A 153 0.37 2.00 -5.05
CA PHE A 153 1.76 1.52 -5.06
C PHE A 153 2.50 1.88 -6.35
N TYR A 154 1.80 2.08 -7.47
CA TYR A 154 2.43 2.38 -8.76
C TYR A 154 3.01 3.79 -8.85
N TYR A 155 2.43 4.76 -8.15
CA TYR A 155 2.90 6.14 -8.19
C TYR A 155 3.66 6.46 -6.89
N PRO A 156 4.95 6.81 -6.96
CA PRO A 156 5.67 7.27 -5.77
C PRO A 156 5.03 8.56 -5.24
N LEU A 157 4.84 8.60 -3.91
CA LEU A 157 4.52 9.80 -3.15
C LEU A 157 5.58 10.89 -3.35
#